data_AF-A0A2V8MKY8-F1
#
_entry.id   AF-A0A2V8MKY8-F1
#
_cell.length_a   1.000
_cell.length_b   1.000
_cell.length_c   1.000
_cell.angle_alpha   90.00
_cell.angle_beta   90.00
_cell.angle_gamma   90.00
#
_symmetry.space_group_name_H-M   'P 1'
#
loop_
_entity.id
_entity.type
_entity.pdbx_description
1 polymer ?
#
loop_
_entity_poly.entity_id
_entity_poly.type
_entity_poly.pdbx_seq_one_letter_code
_entity_poly.pdbx_strand_id
1 'polypeptide(L)'
;DTSIPIILRLLERREAMLKKYMAMGEEQTRRAENELNSIQNSLKVYRGQLAGLKDKALMDRKRMDEMALRQWIFANPDRQKTYGDAWDAIAKAHQSLPSYIRERRIFDQAAGFNTTTFGFARTLVRLADESQKPNAERLPEFTDARRASLELVLYSPAPIYDDFEKLKLADSLGFMVELLGADHPLVKQIMNGKTPEARANELIEGTKLKDVAYRKELAAGGKRAIESSTDPMTVLARLIDPKARDLRKRFENEVTGVERTNYAKIARARFANEGTSIYPDATFTLRLSYGAVKGYMENGKRVAPFTTLGGLYDRAANFKYQFPYNLPPRWMEKKPAIKMSTPFNFVSTDDIIGGNSGSPTINKNAELVGLIFDGNIQSLVGDFIYDESVNRAISVDVRAMNEVLRKVFGANEIADELTQARADRN
;
A
#
# COMPACT_ATOMS: atom_id res chain seq x y z
N ASP A 1 -16.56 -7.14 6.79
CA ASP A 1 -16.44 -7.95 8.03
C ASP A 1 -15.32 -8.98 8.05
N THR A 2 -14.78 -9.42 6.91
CA THR A 2 -13.75 -10.48 6.88
C THR A 2 -12.33 -9.95 6.67
N SER A 3 -12.05 -9.28 5.55
CA SER A 3 -10.67 -8.92 5.15
C SER A 3 -10.08 -7.73 5.92
N ILE A 4 -10.74 -6.57 5.90
CA ILE A 4 -10.22 -5.33 6.53
C ILE A 4 -9.97 -5.52 8.03
N PRO A 5 -10.87 -6.13 8.83
CA PRO A 5 -10.61 -6.34 10.26
C PRO A 5 -9.36 -7.17 10.56
N ILE A 6 -9.08 -8.21 9.76
CA ILE A 6 -7.85 -9.02 9.91
C ILE A 6 -6.62 -8.18 9.57
N ILE A 7 -6.69 -7.36 8.52
CA ILE A 7 -5.60 -6.45 8.13
C ILE A 7 -5.31 -5.43 9.24
N LEU A 8 -6.36 -4.80 9.81
CA LEU A 8 -6.20 -3.85 10.91
C LEU A 8 -5.52 -4.51 12.12
N ARG A 9 -5.99 -5.69 12.54
CA ARG A 9 -5.35 -6.45 13.63
C ARG A 9 -3.87 -6.72 13.38
N LEU A 10 -3.51 -7.12 12.15
CA LEU A 10 -2.13 -7.36 11.75
C LEU A 10 -1.29 -6.08 11.81
N LEU A 11 -1.80 -4.98 11.26
CA LEU A 11 -1.08 -3.70 11.20
C LEU A 11 -0.92 -3.08 12.59
N GLU A 12 -1.94 -3.14 13.46
CA GLU A 12 -1.88 -2.64 14.84
C GLU A 12 -0.86 -3.41 15.66
N ARG A 13 -0.83 -4.73 15.51
CA ARG A 13 0.17 -5.59 16.14
C ARG A 13 1.59 -5.21 15.70
N ARG A 14 1.82 -5.04 14.40
CA ARG A 14 3.13 -4.64 13.86
C ARG A 14 3.52 -3.24 14.31
N GLU A 15 2.59 -2.29 14.33
CA GLU A 15 2.84 -0.93 14.85
C GLU A 15 3.33 -0.97 16.30
N ALA A 16 2.67 -1.76 17.16
CA ALA A 16 3.06 -1.91 18.55
C ALA A 16 4.44 -2.57 18.70
N MET A 17 4.72 -3.61 17.92
CA MET A 17 6.03 -4.28 17.89
C MET A 17 7.14 -3.30 17.46
N LEU A 18 6.93 -2.53 16.39
CA LEU A 18 7.92 -1.57 15.89
C LEU A 18 8.18 -0.46 16.90
N LYS A 19 7.14 0.11 17.52
CA LYS A 19 7.32 1.13 18.57
C LYS A 19 8.14 0.61 19.75
N LYS A 20 7.94 -0.66 20.16
CA LYS A 20 8.76 -1.29 21.20
C LYS A 20 10.21 -1.46 20.78
N TYR A 21 10.48 -1.84 19.53
CA TYR A 21 11.83 -1.94 18.99
C TYR A 21 12.52 -0.57 18.93
N MET A 22 11.84 0.44 18.40
CA MET A 22 12.36 1.81 18.27
C MET A 22 12.67 2.43 19.65
N ALA A 23 11.90 2.09 20.68
CA ALA A 23 12.15 2.54 22.05
C ALA A 23 13.47 2.00 22.66
N MET A 24 14.13 1.04 22.02
CA MET A 24 15.42 0.51 22.48
C MET A 24 16.61 1.43 22.16
N GLY A 25 16.47 2.35 21.18
CA GLY A 25 17.54 3.28 20.83
C GLY A 25 17.41 3.92 19.45
N GLU A 26 18.32 4.85 19.18
CA GLU A 26 18.36 5.60 17.92
C GLU A 26 18.59 4.70 16.70
N GLU A 27 19.45 3.68 16.83
CA GLU A 27 19.75 2.77 15.72
C GLU A 27 18.54 1.87 15.37
N GLN A 28 17.79 1.41 16.36
CA GLN A 28 16.54 0.68 16.15
C GLN A 28 15.47 1.58 15.53
N THR A 29 15.40 2.84 15.98
CA THR A 29 14.56 3.88 15.39
C THR A 29 14.88 4.06 13.90
N ARG A 30 16.16 4.28 13.55
CA ARG A 30 16.63 4.44 12.17
C ARG A 30 16.27 3.24 11.27
N ARG A 31 16.35 2.01 11.80
CA ARG A 31 16.04 0.77 11.06
C ARG A 31 14.55 0.58 10.82
N ALA A 32 13.69 0.94 11.78
CA ALA A 32 12.26 0.65 11.75
C ALA A 32 11.37 1.80 11.25
N GLU A 33 11.87 3.03 11.21
CA GLU A 33 11.09 4.24 10.89
C GLU A 33 10.31 4.12 9.58
N ASN A 34 10.95 3.68 8.49
CA ASN A 34 10.28 3.53 7.19
C ASN A 34 9.16 2.48 7.20
N GLU A 35 9.37 1.36 7.92
CA GLU A 35 8.35 0.32 8.05
C GLU A 35 7.18 0.80 8.92
N LEU A 36 7.48 1.52 10.01
CA LEU A 36 6.46 2.14 10.86
C LEU A 36 5.61 3.14 10.07
N ASN A 37 6.24 4.03 9.30
CA ASN A 37 5.53 5.02 8.47
C ASN A 37 4.60 4.34 7.46
N SER A 38 5.05 3.26 6.82
CA SER A 38 4.25 2.48 5.87
C SER A 38 3.04 1.81 6.54
N ILE A 39 3.24 1.26 7.76
CA ILE A 39 2.17 0.64 8.55
C ILE A 39 1.16 1.69 9.03
N GLN A 40 1.63 2.83 9.53
CA GLN A 40 0.75 3.90 10.01
C GLN A 40 -0.08 4.51 8.89
N ASN A 41 0.51 4.68 7.70
CA ASN A 41 -0.23 5.10 6.52
C ASN A 41 -1.31 4.07 6.15
N SER A 42 -0.96 2.77 6.15
CA SER A 42 -1.92 1.70 5.90
C SER A 42 -3.05 1.68 6.94
N LEU A 43 -2.73 1.88 8.22
CA LEU A 43 -3.72 1.97 9.31
C LEU A 43 -4.68 3.14 9.10
N LYS A 44 -4.15 4.33 8.74
CA LYS A 44 -4.97 5.51 8.39
C LYS A 44 -5.97 5.13 7.30
N VAL A 45 -5.49 4.56 6.19
CA VAL A 45 -6.33 4.13 5.06
C VAL A 45 -7.40 3.13 5.46
N TYR A 46 -7.02 1.98 6.02
CA TYR A 46 -7.98 0.92 6.33
C TYR A 46 -8.99 1.31 7.42
N ARG A 47 -8.61 2.17 8.38
CA ARG A 47 -9.55 2.73 9.36
C ARG A 47 -10.56 3.65 8.69
N GLY A 48 -10.11 4.54 7.79
CA GLY A 48 -10.99 5.41 7.02
C GLY A 48 -11.95 4.63 6.12
N GLN A 49 -11.44 3.64 5.38
CA GLN A 49 -12.27 2.75 4.56
C GLN A 49 -13.31 2.00 5.40
N LEU A 50 -12.92 1.44 6.54
CA LEU A 50 -13.85 0.73 7.41
C LEU A 50 -14.92 1.67 7.99
N ALA A 51 -14.55 2.90 8.34
CA ALA A 51 -15.50 3.92 8.78
C ALA A 51 -16.51 4.24 7.68
N GLY A 52 -16.06 4.44 6.43
CA GLY A 52 -16.95 4.66 5.28
C GLY A 52 -17.89 3.49 5.01
N LEU A 53 -17.39 2.25 5.09
CA LEU A 53 -18.23 1.04 4.93
C LEU A 53 -19.27 0.86 6.05
N LYS A 54 -19.06 1.49 7.21
CA LYS A 54 -20.01 1.53 8.33
C LYS A 54 -20.93 2.74 8.28
N ASP A 55 -20.67 3.71 7.41
CA ASP A 55 -21.51 4.88 7.25
C ASP A 55 -22.80 4.50 6.50
N LYS A 56 -23.93 4.67 7.17
CA LYS A 56 -25.24 4.30 6.64
C LYS A 56 -25.60 5.13 5.41
N ALA A 57 -25.34 6.44 5.42
CA ALA A 57 -25.72 7.32 4.33
C ALA A 57 -24.91 7.01 3.07
N LEU A 58 -23.61 6.76 3.21
CA LEU A 58 -22.74 6.34 2.12
C LEU A 58 -23.21 5.00 1.54
N MET A 59 -23.46 4.00 2.39
CA MET A 59 -23.90 2.69 1.93
C MET A 59 -25.29 2.70 1.31
N ASP A 60 -26.21 3.53 1.82
CA ASP A 60 -27.52 3.75 1.21
C ASP A 60 -27.39 4.38 -0.17
N ARG A 61 -26.50 5.38 -0.33
CA ARG A 61 -26.22 5.95 -1.66
C ARG A 61 -25.75 4.89 -2.64
N LYS A 62 -24.81 4.04 -2.24
CA LYS A 62 -24.34 2.91 -3.08
C LYS A 62 -25.46 1.95 -3.46
N ARG A 63 -26.34 1.60 -2.52
CA ARG A 63 -27.50 0.74 -2.78
C ARG A 63 -28.46 1.38 -3.77
N MET A 64 -28.72 2.68 -3.64
CA MET A 64 -29.57 3.43 -4.57
C MET A 64 -28.98 3.45 -5.98
N ASP A 65 -27.68 3.72 -6.11
CA ASP A 65 -26.98 3.72 -7.41
C ASP A 65 -27.02 2.33 -8.06
N GLU A 66 -26.81 1.26 -7.28
CA GLU A 66 -26.94 -0.12 -7.75
C GLU A 66 -28.37 -0.44 -8.20
N MET A 67 -29.37 -0.10 -7.38
CA MET A 67 -30.79 -0.35 -7.69
C MET A 67 -31.21 0.37 -8.97
N ALA A 68 -30.79 1.62 -9.17
CA ALA A 68 -31.09 2.39 -10.38
C ALA A 68 -30.50 1.71 -11.63
N LEU A 69 -29.23 1.30 -11.57
CA LEU A 69 -28.60 0.58 -12.68
C LEU A 69 -29.28 -0.76 -12.96
N ARG A 70 -29.62 -1.52 -11.92
CA ARG A 70 -30.35 -2.79 -12.06
C ARG A 70 -31.72 -2.56 -12.71
N GLN A 71 -32.50 -1.58 -12.26
CA GLN A 71 -33.79 -1.26 -12.86
C GLN A 71 -33.65 -0.95 -14.36
N TRP A 72 -32.64 -0.16 -14.74
CA TRP A 72 -32.34 0.09 -16.14
C TRP A 72 -32.00 -1.22 -16.88
N ILE A 73 -31.15 -2.09 -16.33
CA ILE A 73 -30.81 -3.39 -16.93
C ILE A 73 -32.08 -4.25 -17.14
N PHE A 74 -32.91 -4.43 -16.11
CA PHE A 74 -34.09 -5.31 -16.15
C PHE A 74 -35.25 -4.77 -16.99
N ALA A 75 -35.26 -3.47 -17.33
CA ALA A 75 -36.25 -2.89 -18.24
C ALA A 75 -36.07 -3.31 -19.71
N ASN A 76 -35.00 -4.05 -20.06
CA ASN A 76 -34.76 -4.55 -21.40
C ASN A 76 -34.26 -6.01 -21.37
N PRO A 77 -34.90 -6.95 -22.10
CA PRO A 77 -34.53 -8.37 -22.08
C PRO A 77 -33.09 -8.67 -22.50
N ASP A 78 -32.53 -7.95 -23.48
CA ASP A 78 -31.15 -8.18 -23.96
C ASP A 78 -30.12 -7.71 -22.93
N ARG A 79 -30.39 -6.58 -22.27
CA ARG A 79 -29.56 -6.10 -21.14
C ARG A 79 -29.62 -7.06 -19.97
N GLN A 80 -30.81 -7.51 -19.60
CA GLN A 80 -30.99 -8.50 -18.54
C GLN A 80 -30.22 -9.78 -18.84
N LYS A 81 -30.32 -10.32 -20.06
CA LYS A 81 -29.58 -11.52 -20.49
C LYS A 81 -28.06 -11.33 -20.39
N THR A 82 -27.56 -10.13 -20.67
CA THR A 82 -26.12 -9.84 -20.72
C THR A 82 -25.52 -9.53 -19.34
N TYR A 83 -26.26 -8.80 -18.49
CA TYR A 83 -25.73 -8.18 -17.26
C TYR A 83 -26.46 -8.61 -15.98
N GLY A 84 -27.66 -9.17 -16.08
CA GLY A 84 -28.57 -9.34 -14.93
C GLY A 84 -28.07 -10.27 -13.84
N ASP A 85 -27.14 -11.18 -14.15
CA ASP A 85 -26.57 -12.16 -13.23
C ASP A 85 -25.29 -11.69 -12.51
N ALA A 86 -24.73 -10.54 -12.90
CA ALA A 86 -23.36 -10.16 -12.56
C ALA A 86 -23.13 -10.04 -11.04
N TRP A 87 -24.03 -9.36 -10.33
CA TRP A 87 -23.93 -9.19 -8.89
C TRP A 87 -24.13 -10.48 -8.11
N ASP A 88 -25.07 -11.33 -8.52
CA ASP A 88 -25.36 -12.58 -7.82
C ASP A 88 -24.19 -13.55 -7.98
N ALA A 89 -23.54 -13.56 -9.15
CA ALA A 89 -22.30 -14.30 -9.36
C ALA A 89 -21.16 -13.83 -8.44
N ILE A 90 -20.99 -12.51 -8.27
CA ILE A 90 -20.01 -11.93 -7.34
C ILE A 90 -20.36 -12.31 -5.89
N ALA A 91 -21.62 -12.12 -5.49
CA ALA A 91 -22.08 -12.45 -4.14
C ALA A 91 -21.85 -13.93 -3.81
N LYS A 92 -22.15 -14.83 -4.76
CA LYS A 92 -21.90 -16.27 -4.64
C LYS A 92 -20.41 -16.60 -4.51
N ALA A 93 -19.55 -15.98 -5.31
CA ALA A 93 -18.10 -16.15 -5.24
C ALA A 93 -17.52 -15.82 -3.84
N HIS A 94 -18.07 -14.80 -3.18
CA HIS A 94 -17.61 -14.39 -1.85
C HIS A 94 -18.08 -15.30 -0.71
N GLN A 95 -19.05 -16.20 -0.92
CA GLN A 95 -19.56 -17.09 0.13
C GLN A 95 -18.52 -18.08 0.65
N SER A 96 -17.58 -18.54 -0.20
CA SER A 96 -16.55 -19.49 0.21
C SER A 96 -15.38 -18.82 0.93
N LEU A 97 -15.13 -17.54 0.65
CA LEU A 97 -13.96 -16.79 1.12
C LEU A 97 -13.75 -16.83 2.64
N PRO A 98 -14.77 -16.67 3.51
CA PRO A 98 -14.60 -16.73 4.96
C PRO A 98 -13.95 -18.01 5.45
N SER A 99 -14.14 -19.14 4.75
CA SER A 99 -13.64 -20.45 5.16
C SER A 99 -12.11 -20.58 5.09
N TYR A 100 -11.44 -19.79 4.24
CA TYR A 100 -9.99 -19.91 4.01
C TYR A 100 -9.24 -18.57 4.03
N ILE A 101 -9.91 -17.43 4.21
CA ILE A 101 -9.27 -16.11 4.21
C ILE A 101 -8.17 -15.98 5.28
N ARG A 102 -8.34 -16.63 6.44
CA ARG A 102 -7.34 -16.62 7.52
C ARG A 102 -6.08 -17.38 7.10
N GLU A 103 -6.23 -18.60 6.59
CA GLU A 103 -5.11 -19.38 6.05
C GLU A 103 -4.42 -18.64 4.90
N ARG A 104 -5.22 -18.05 3.98
CA ARG A 104 -4.68 -17.25 2.89
C ARG A 104 -3.86 -16.08 3.39
N ARG A 105 -4.34 -15.36 4.41
CA ARG A 105 -3.60 -14.25 5.00
C ARG A 105 -2.23 -14.72 5.54
N ILE A 106 -2.22 -15.83 6.27
CA ILE A 106 -1.01 -16.35 6.92
C ILE A 106 -0.04 -16.97 5.90
N PHE A 107 -0.49 -17.90 5.07
CA PHE A 107 0.36 -18.75 4.23
C PHE A 107 0.59 -18.16 2.83
N ASP A 108 -0.47 -17.81 2.10
CA ASP A 108 -0.37 -17.23 0.75
C ASP A 108 0.22 -15.81 0.80
N GLN A 109 -0.37 -14.93 1.61
CA GLN A 109 0.07 -13.54 1.75
C GLN A 109 1.21 -13.35 2.77
N ALA A 110 1.75 -14.46 3.28
CA ALA A 110 2.92 -14.51 4.18
C ALA A 110 2.81 -13.65 5.45
N ALA A 111 1.59 -13.36 5.95
CA ALA A 111 1.45 -12.58 7.18
C ALA A 111 2.03 -13.31 8.41
N GLY A 112 2.20 -14.64 8.35
CA GLY A 112 2.84 -15.45 9.38
C GLY A 112 4.38 -15.45 9.36
N PHE A 113 5.00 -14.82 8.35
CA PHE A 113 6.45 -14.95 8.09
C PHE A 113 7.07 -13.61 7.70
N ASN A 114 6.90 -12.59 8.54
CA ASN A 114 7.31 -11.21 8.23
C ASN A 114 8.84 -11.01 8.36
N THR A 115 9.61 -11.60 7.46
CA THR A 115 11.08 -11.47 7.42
C THR A 115 11.56 -11.43 5.98
N THR A 116 12.62 -10.66 5.74
CA THR A 116 13.30 -10.56 4.46
C THR A 116 13.82 -11.92 4.01
N THR A 117 14.39 -12.70 4.93
CA THR A 117 14.98 -14.02 4.64
C THR A 117 13.94 -15.06 4.21
N PHE A 118 12.73 -15.07 4.80
CA PHE A 118 11.63 -15.91 4.31
C PHE A 118 11.16 -15.46 2.92
N GLY A 119 11.11 -14.15 2.67
CA GLY A 119 10.85 -13.60 1.33
C GLY A 119 11.80 -14.16 0.28
N PHE A 120 13.11 -14.18 0.57
CA PHE A 120 14.11 -14.80 -0.31
C PHE A 120 13.91 -16.31 -0.45
N ALA A 121 13.72 -17.03 0.66
CA ALA A 121 13.51 -18.48 0.65
C ALA A 121 12.33 -18.87 -0.25
N ARG A 122 11.18 -18.22 -0.07
CA ARG A 122 9.99 -18.48 -0.89
C ARG A 122 10.21 -18.09 -2.34
N THR A 123 10.89 -16.99 -2.59
CA THR A 123 11.24 -16.58 -3.96
C THR A 123 12.10 -17.64 -4.63
N LEU A 124 13.14 -18.14 -3.97
CA LEU A 124 14.04 -19.18 -4.49
C LEU A 124 13.31 -20.51 -4.75
N VAL A 125 12.47 -20.95 -3.82
CA VAL A 125 11.63 -22.16 -4.00
C VAL A 125 10.76 -22.03 -5.25
N ARG A 126 10.04 -20.91 -5.37
CA ARG A 126 9.18 -20.69 -6.54
C ARG A 126 9.99 -20.50 -7.81
N LEU A 127 11.12 -19.80 -7.76
CA LEU A 127 11.98 -19.56 -8.91
C LEU A 127 12.45 -20.88 -9.52
N ALA A 128 12.83 -21.84 -8.69
CA ALA A 128 13.25 -23.16 -9.13
C ALA A 128 12.13 -23.91 -9.88
N ASP A 129 10.90 -23.87 -9.38
CA ASP A 129 9.76 -24.52 -10.04
C ASP A 129 9.29 -23.78 -11.29
N GLU A 130 9.15 -22.45 -11.23
CA GLU A 130 8.67 -21.65 -12.35
C GLU A 130 9.67 -21.64 -13.52
N SER A 131 10.98 -21.70 -13.25
CA SER A 131 12.00 -21.74 -14.30
C SER A 131 11.95 -23.02 -15.14
N GLN A 132 11.30 -24.09 -14.65
CA GLN A 132 11.09 -25.34 -15.42
C GLN A 132 9.90 -25.26 -16.38
N LYS A 133 9.05 -24.24 -16.25
CA LYS A 133 7.85 -24.09 -17.08
C LYS A 133 8.12 -23.19 -18.29
N PRO A 134 7.36 -23.39 -19.39
CA PRO A 134 7.26 -22.39 -20.45
C PRO A 134 6.89 -21.03 -19.87
N ASN A 135 7.47 -19.95 -20.41
CA ASN A 135 7.30 -18.61 -19.84
C ASN A 135 5.82 -18.19 -19.68
N ALA A 136 4.94 -18.59 -20.60
CA ALA A 136 3.51 -18.31 -20.56
C ALA A 136 2.73 -19.05 -19.44
N GLU A 137 3.29 -20.13 -18.91
CA GLU A 137 2.69 -20.93 -17.82
C GLU A 137 3.26 -20.56 -16.44
N ARG A 138 4.22 -19.63 -16.40
CA ARG A 138 4.80 -19.17 -15.14
C ARG A 138 3.84 -18.26 -14.40
N LEU A 139 3.98 -18.26 -13.08
CA LEU A 139 3.43 -17.18 -12.27
C LEU A 139 3.92 -15.81 -12.80
N PRO A 140 3.05 -14.76 -12.86
CA PRO A 140 3.39 -13.48 -13.47
C PRO A 140 4.70 -12.87 -12.98
N GLU A 141 4.98 -12.98 -11.69
CA GLU A 141 6.18 -12.44 -11.06
C GLU A 141 7.48 -13.19 -11.42
N PHE A 142 7.40 -14.39 -12.02
CA PHE A 142 8.52 -15.24 -12.44
C PHE A 142 8.69 -15.32 -13.97
N THR A 143 7.94 -14.52 -14.72
CA THR A 143 8.09 -14.41 -16.17
C THR A 143 9.43 -13.77 -16.55
N ASP A 144 9.92 -14.01 -17.77
CA ASP A 144 11.18 -13.45 -18.27
C ASP A 144 11.20 -11.91 -18.18
N ALA A 145 10.07 -11.26 -18.47
CA ALA A 145 9.92 -9.81 -18.38
C ALA A 145 10.03 -9.26 -16.95
N ARG A 146 9.77 -10.09 -15.92
CA ARG A 146 9.87 -9.71 -14.50
C ARG A 146 11.17 -10.18 -13.86
N ARG A 147 11.98 -10.99 -14.56
CA ARG A 147 13.17 -11.65 -14.02
C ARG A 147 14.19 -10.65 -13.46
N ALA A 148 14.51 -9.60 -14.19
CA ALA A 148 15.50 -8.60 -13.77
C ALA A 148 15.08 -7.89 -12.46
N SER A 149 13.81 -7.49 -12.34
CA SER A 149 13.28 -6.88 -11.12
C SER A 149 13.27 -7.85 -9.94
N LEU A 150 12.94 -9.12 -10.18
CA LEU A 150 12.95 -10.16 -9.17
C LEU A 150 14.39 -10.42 -8.65
N GLU A 151 15.36 -10.50 -9.55
CA GLU A 151 16.77 -10.71 -9.21
C GLU A 151 17.39 -9.50 -8.50
N LEU A 152 16.99 -8.27 -8.86
CA LEU A 152 17.42 -7.06 -8.15
C LEU A 152 17.04 -7.11 -6.67
N VAL A 153 15.82 -7.53 -6.35
CA VAL A 153 15.37 -7.70 -4.96
C VAL A 153 16.06 -8.91 -4.32
N LEU A 154 16.07 -10.04 -5.01
CA LEU A 154 16.62 -11.30 -4.50
C LEU A 154 18.13 -11.22 -4.21
N TYR A 155 18.89 -10.39 -4.93
CA TYR A 155 20.34 -10.25 -4.75
C TYR A 155 20.74 -8.89 -4.16
N SER A 156 19.80 -8.14 -3.61
CA SER A 156 20.10 -6.89 -2.91
C SER A 156 21.11 -7.13 -1.77
N PRO A 157 22.19 -6.33 -1.69
CA PRO A 157 23.16 -6.39 -0.61
C PRO A 157 22.74 -5.55 0.60
N ALA A 158 21.51 -5.03 0.62
CA ALA A 158 20.99 -4.24 1.74
C ALA A 158 21.16 -5.01 3.06
N PRO A 159 21.58 -4.33 4.15
CA PRO A 159 21.86 -4.98 5.41
C PRO A 159 20.61 -5.64 5.99
N ILE A 160 20.79 -6.82 6.57
CA ILE A 160 19.74 -7.58 7.27
C ILE A 160 20.15 -7.65 8.74
N TYR A 161 19.31 -7.11 9.61
CA TYR A 161 19.60 -6.98 11.03
C TYR A 161 18.93 -8.12 11.81
N ASP A 162 19.74 -9.01 12.36
CA ASP A 162 19.26 -10.25 13.00
C ASP A 162 18.29 -9.99 14.17
N ASP A 163 18.58 -8.98 15.00
CA ASP A 163 17.72 -8.57 16.11
C ASP A 163 16.33 -8.16 15.62
N PHE A 164 16.27 -7.40 14.53
CA PHE A 164 15.03 -6.95 13.95
C PHE A 164 14.26 -8.08 13.26
N GLU A 165 14.94 -8.92 12.48
CA GLU A 165 14.32 -10.04 11.76
C GLU A 165 13.78 -11.10 12.73
N LYS A 166 14.49 -11.38 13.84
CA LYS A 166 14.01 -12.26 14.91
C LYS A 166 12.73 -11.72 15.54
N LEU A 167 12.70 -10.43 15.88
CA LEU A 167 11.53 -9.79 16.45
C LEU A 167 10.33 -9.86 15.50
N LYS A 168 10.52 -9.51 14.22
CA LYS A 168 9.46 -9.52 13.22
C LYS A 168 8.92 -10.92 12.94
N LEU A 169 9.80 -11.92 12.86
CA LEU A 169 9.40 -13.31 12.64
C LEU A 169 8.68 -13.88 13.86
N ALA A 170 9.17 -13.61 15.08
CA ALA A 170 8.49 -14.01 16.30
C ALA A 170 7.08 -13.40 16.37
N ASP A 171 6.95 -12.12 16.08
CA ASP A 171 5.67 -11.43 16.04
C ASP A 171 4.69 -12.05 15.02
N SER A 172 5.17 -12.35 13.81
CA SER A 172 4.33 -12.94 12.77
C SER A 172 3.95 -14.40 13.05
N LEU A 173 4.85 -15.19 13.64
CA LEU A 173 4.54 -16.55 14.10
C LEU A 173 3.50 -16.51 15.24
N GLY A 174 3.63 -15.57 16.17
CA GLY A 174 2.63 -15.33 17.22
C GLY A 174 1.26 -14.98 16.63
N PHE A 175 1.21 -14.08 15.65
CA PHE A 175 -0.03 -13.73 14.96
C PHE A 175 -0.68 -14.94 14.25
N MET A 176 0.14 -15.80 13.63
CA MET A 176 -0.34 -17.04 13.03
C MET A 176 -0.99 -17.97 14.06
N VAL A 177 -0.33 -18.19 15.20
CA VAL A 177 -0.86 -19.03 16.29
C VAL A 177 -2.17 -18.45 16.83
N GLU A 178 -2.24 -17.12 17.04
CA GLU A 178 -3.45 -16.43 17.49
C GLU A 178 -4.61 -16.53 16.48
N LEU A 179 -4.32 -16.47 15.18
CA LEU A 179 -5.35 -16.40 14.15
C LEU A 179 -5.88 -17.78 13.73
N LEU A 180 -5.01 -18.79 13.70
CA LEU A 180 -5.33 -20.16 13.24
C LEU A 180 -5.48 -21.17 14.38
N GLY A 181 -4.93 -20.87 15.56
CA GLY A 181 -4.87 -21.77 16.70
C GLY A 181 -3.62 -22.66 16.71
N ALA A 182 -3.12 -22.98 17.90
CA ALA A 182 -1.95 -23.83 18.09
C ALA A 182 -2.16 -25.29 17.64
N ASP A 183 -3.41 -25.75 17.58
CA ASP A 183 -3.75 -27.11 17.16
C ASP A 183 -3.82 -27.32 15.65
N HIS A 184 -3.76 -26.23 14.86
CA HIS A 184 -3.78 -26.32 13.42
C HIS A 184 -2.58 -27.15 12.92
N PRO A 185 -2.77 -28.19 12.08
CA PRO A 185 -1.70 -29.14 11.73
C PRO A 185 -0.45 -28.48 11.16
N LEU A 186 -0.63 -27.52 10.24
CA LEU A 186 0.50 -26.80 9.65
C LEU A 186 1.17 -25.85 10.65
N VAL A 187 0.41 -25.27 11.60
CA VAL A 187 0.99 -24.43 12.66
C VAL A 187 1.87 -25.28 13.56
N LYS A 188 1.44 -26.48 13.97
CA LYS A 188 2.26 -27.42 14.74
C LYS A 188 3.58 -27.74 14.04
N GLN A 189 3.53 -28.03 12.73
CA GLN A 189 4.73 -28.31 11.93
C GLN A 189 5.66 -27.09 11.82
N ILE A 190 5.11 -25.90 11.59
CA ILE A 190 5.91 -24.66 11.52
C ILE A 190 6.56 -24.36 12.86
N MET A 191 5.80 -24.44 13.95
CA MET A 191 6.26 -24.10 15.29
C MET A 191 7.24 -25.14 15.82
N ASN A 192 7.17 -26.39 15.35
CA ASN A 192 8.07 -27.48 15.75
C ASN A 192 8.19 -27.62 17.27
N GLY A 193 7.06 -27.50 17.98
CA GLY A 193 6.99 -27.58 19.45
C GLY A 193 7.63 -26.41 20.21
N LYS A 194 8.04 -25.32 19.53
CA LYS A 194 8.69 -24.15 20.13
C LYS A 194 7.72 -22.98 20.30
N THR A 195 8.09 -22.02 21.16
CA THR A 195 7.43 -20.71 21.21
C THR A 195 7.75 -19.90 19.95
N PRO A 196 6.94 -18.87 19.61
CA PRO A 196 7.24 -17.95 18.50
C PRO A 196 8.67 -17.40 18.53
N GLU A 197 9.15 -16.97 19.69
CA GLU A 197 10.48 -16.40 19.89
C GLU A 197 11.58 -17.44 19.67
N ALA A 198 11.45 -18.62 20.29
CA ALA A 198 12.43 -19.68 20.15
C ALA A 198 12.49 -20.21 18.71
N ARG A 199 11.35 -20.30 18.03
CA ARG A 199 11.28 -20.70 16.62
C ARG A 199 11.88 -19.64 15.70
N ALA A 200 11.59 -18.36 15.93
CA ALA A 200 12.16 -17.28 15.15
C ALA A 200 13.70 -17.21 15.28
N ASN A 201 14.22 -17.35 16.50
CA ASN A 201 15.66 -17.37 16.75
C ASN A 201 16.35 -18.50 15.98
N GLU A 202 15.84 -19.73 16.09
CA GLU A 202 16.39 -20.88 15.35
C GLU A 202 16.44 -20.63 13.84
N LEU A 203 15.34 -20.12 13.28
CA LEU A 203 15.23 -19.90 11.83
C LEU A 203 16.17 -18.79 11.33
N ILE A 204 16.27 -17.67 12.04
CA ILE A 204 17.11 -16.53 11.63
C ILE A 204 18.60 -16.77 11.89
N GLU A 205 18.96 -17.46 12.97
CA GLU A 205 20.36 -17.79 13.27
C GLU A 205 20.89 -18.88 12.35
N GLY A 206 20.06 -19.88 12.02
CA GLY A 206 20.49 -21.00 11.18
C GLY A 206 20.49 -20.72 9.68
N THR A 207 19.90 -19.62 9.21
CA THR A 207 19.81 -19.34 7.76
C THR A 207 21.05 -18.63 7.22
N LYS A 208 21.47 -19.05 6.03
CA LYS A 208 22.53 -18.43 5.23
C LYS A 208 22.00 -17.46 4.18
N LEU A 209 20.68 -17.28 4.07
CA LEU A 209 20.05 -16.42 3.06
C LEU A 209 20.34 -14.91 3.21
N LYS A 210 21.04 -14.53 4.28
CA LYS A 210 21.61 -13.17 4.43
C LYS A 210 22.75 -12.93 3.44
N ASP A 211 23.46 -13.99 3.07
CA ASP A 211 24.55 -13.93 2.08
C ASP A 211 23.98 -13.87 0.64
N VAL A 212 24.42 -12.86 -0.12
CA VAL A 212 24.07 -12.71 -1.54
C VAL A 212 24.64 -13.86 -2.37
N ALA A 213 25.87 -14.31 -2.11
CA ALA A 213 26.51 -15.40 -2.84
C ALA A 213 25.75 -16.71 -2.64
N TYR A 214 25.32 -17.02 -1.41
CA TYR A 214 24.51 -18.20 -1.13
C TYR A 214 23.14 -18.16 -1.84
N ARG A 215 22.48 -16.99 -1.88
CA ARG A 215 21.24 -16.82 -2.66
C ARG A 215 21.46 -17.09 -4.15
N LYS A 216 22.57 -16.60 -4.72
CA LYS A 216 22.94 -16.84 -6.12
C LYS A 216 23.26 -18.32 -6.37
N GLU A 217 23.96 -18.98 -5.45
CA GLU A 217 24.25 -20.41 -5.51
C GLU A 217 22.97 -21.24 -5.57
N LEU A 218 22.02 -21.00 -4.67
CA LEU A 218 20.73 -21.68 -4.65
C LEU A 218 19.92 -21.44 -5.94
N ALA A 219 19.91 -20.20 -6.43
CA ALA A 219 19.20 -19.87 -7.67
C ALA A 219 19.83 -20.55 -8.89
N ALA A 220 21.16 -20.58 -8.99
CA ALA A 220 21.88 -21.22 -10.09
C ALA A 220 21.77 -22.75 -10.05
N GLY A 221 21.77 -23.34 -8.84
CA GLY A 221 21.59 -24.78 -8.64
C GLY A 221 20.15 -25.26 -8.89
N GLY A 222 19.19 -24.35 -9.00
CA GLY A 222 17.80 -24.63 -9.36
C GLY A 222 17.11 -25.63 -8.43
N LYS A 223 16.18 -26.42 -8.98
CA LYS A 223 15.33 -27.33 -8.20
C LYS A 223 16.11 -28.30 -7.32
N ARG A 224 17.19 -28.88 -7.84
CA ARG A 224 18.02 -29.83 -7.08
C ARG A 224 18.62 -29.17 -5.83
N ALA A 225 19.19 -27.98 -5.97
CA ALA A 225 19.79 -27.26 -4.84
C ALA A 225 18.74 -26.87 -3.78
N ILE A 226 17.54 -26.47 -4.22
CA ILE A 226 16.42 -26.15 -3.32
C ILE A 226 15.93 -27.40 -2.57
N GLU A 227 15.76 -28.53 -3.25
CA GLU A 227 15.32 -29.78 -2.66
C GLU A 227 16.33 -30.37 -1.67
N SER A 228 17.63 -30.22 -1.95
CA SER A 228 18.72 -30.68 -1.08
C SER A 228 19.07 -29.69 0.05
N SER A 229 18.59 -28.44 -0.02
CA SER A 229 18.96 -27.41 0.95
C SER A 229 18.45 -27.74 2.35
N THR A 230 19.37 -27.75 3.31
CA THR A 230 19.10 -27.88 4.75
C THR A 230 18.99 -26.53 5.45
N ASP A 231 19.10 -25.42 4.71
CA ASP A 231 18.88 -24.08 5.25
C ASP A 231 17.46 -23.99 5.85
N PRO A 232 17.33 -23.60 7.13
CA PRO A 232 16.06 -23.71 7.86
C PRO A 232 14.94 -22.85 7.27
N MET A 233 15.28 -21.71 6.67
CA MET A 233 14.31 -20.82 6.05
C MET A 233 13.85 -21.39 4.69
N THR A 234 14.75 -22.02 3.95
CA THR A 234 14.45 -22.74 2.70
C THR A 234 13.58 -23.96 2.98
N VAL A 235 13.88 -24.74 4.02
CA VAL A 235 13.04 -25.87 4.48
C VAL A 235 11.64 -25.38 4.87
N LEU A 236 11.55 -24.30 5.64
CA LEU A 236 10.27 -23.69 5.99
C LEU A 236 9.49 -23.23 4.75
N ALA A 237 10.14 -22.57 3.80
CA ALA A 237 9.48 -22.14 2.57
C ALA A 237 8.94 -23.32 1.75
N ARG A 238 9.70 -24.41 1.62
CA ARG A 238 9.25 -25.65 0.95
C ARG A 238 8.05 -26.29 1.63
N LEU A 239 8.00 -26.26 2.96
CA LEU A 239 6.86 -26.76 3.73
C LEU A 239 5.57 -25.98 3.44
N ILE A 240 5.68 -24.67 3.28
CA ILE A 240 4.52 -23.77 3.22
C ILE A 240 4.04 -23.48 1.80
N ASP A 241 4.95 -23.44 0.83
CA ASP A 241 4.63 -22.98 -0.51
C ASP A 241 3.53 -23.80 -1.22
N PRO A 242 3.43 -25.13 -1.07
CA PRO A 242 2.34 -25.90 -1.65
C PRO A 242 0.95 -25.42 -1.20
N LYS A 243 0.75 -25.27 0.13
CA LYS A 243 -0.51 -24.76 0.69
C LYS A 243 -0.77 -23.31 0.29
N ALA A 244 0.28 -22.47 0.27
CA ALA A 244 0.17 -21.09 -0.18
C ALA A 244 -0.31 -20.99 -1.64
N ARG A 245 0.25 -21.81 -2.55
CA ARG A 245 -0.15 -21.86 -3.96
C ARG A 245 -1.56 -22.42 -4.16
N ASP A 246 -1.95 -23.43 -3.40
CA ASP A 246 -3.31 -23.96 -3.41
C ASP A 246 -4.34 -22.88 -3.01
N LEU A 247 -4.09 -22.17 -1.92
CA LEU A 247 -4.93 -21.05 -1.47
C LEU A 247 -4.99 -19.91 -2.49
N ARG A 248 -3.86 -19.57 -3.11
CA ARG A 248 -3.81 -18.57 -4.19
C ARG A 248 -4.68 -19.01 -5.37
N LYS A 249 -4.48 -20.24 -5.87
CA LYS A 249 -5.24 -20.78 -7.00
C LYS A 249 -6.73 -20.85 -6.71
N ARG A 250 -7.09 -21.26 -5.49
CA ARG A 250 -8.48 -21.27 -5.03
C ARG A 250 -9.09 -19.87 -5.04
N PHE A 251 -8.39 -18.87 -4.50
CA PHE A 251 -8.85 -17.48 -4.51
C PHE A 251 -8.93 -16.90 -5.93
N GLU A 252 -7.97 -17.23 -6.80
CA GLU A 252 -7.96 -16.82 -8.19
C GLU A 252 -9.17 -17.38 -8.95
N ASN A 253 -9.46 -18.68 -8.79
CA ASN A 253 -10.55 -19.37 -9.48
C ASN A 253 -11.94 -19.03 -8.90
N GLU A 254 -12.09 -19.08 -7.58
CA GLU A 254 -13.40 -18.93 -6.93
C GLU A 254 -13.82 -17.46 -6.78
N VAL A 255 -12.87 -16.54 -6.62
CA VAL A 255 -13.16 -15.13 -6.29
C VAL A 255 -12.74 -14.20 -7.41
N THR A 256 -11.44 -13.97 -7.59
CA THR A 256 -10.99 -12.85 -8.45
C THR A 256 -11.28 -13.06 -9.93
N GLY A 257 -11.30 -14.31 -10.42
CA GLY A 257 -11.70 -14.62 -11.79
C GLY A 257 -13.18 -14.33 -12.05
N VAL A 258 -14.04 -14.65 -11.07
CA VAL A 258 -15.48 -14.35 -11.12
C VAL A 258 -15.71 -12.84 -11.01
N GLU A 259 -15.02 -12.16 -10.09
CA GLU A 259 -15.03 -10.71 -9.95
C GLU A 259 -14.61 -10.02 -11.24
N ARG A 260 -13.47 -10.38 -11.84
CA ARG A 260 -12.99 -9.75 -13.07
C ARG A 260 -14.01 -9.85 -14.20
N THR A 261 -14.63 -11.01 -14.37
CA THR A 261 -15.62 -11.24 -15.41
C THR A 261 -16.89 -10.40 -15.17
N ASN A 262 -17.39 -10.38 -13.95
CA ASN A 262 -18.67 -9.75 -13.64
C ASN A 262 -18.56 -8.25 -13.35
N TYR A 263 -17.46 -7.76 -12.79
CA TYR A 263 -17.17 -6.32 -12.75
C TYR A 263 -17.04 -5.73 -14.15
N ALA A 264 -16.47 -6.47 -15.11
CA ALA A 264 -16.45 -6.02 -16.51
C ALA A 264 -17.86 -5.91 -17.11
N LYS A 265 -18.79 -6.83 -16.77
CA LYS A 265 -20.21 -6.71 -17.15
C LYS A 265 -20.84 -5.45 -16.56
N ILE A 266 -20.67 -5.22 -15.25
CA ILE A 266 -21.21 -4.05 -14.56
C ILE A 266 -20.63 -2.75 -15.13
N ALA A 267 -19.32 -2.70 -15.39
CA ALA A 267 -18.67 -1.54 -15.98
C ALA A 267 -19.20 -1.24 -17.40
N ARG A 268 -19.43 -2.26 -18.24
CA ARG A 268 -20.06 -2.09 -19.55
C ARG A 268 -21.50 -1.60 -19.44
N ALA A 269 -22.28 -2.13 -18.50
CA ALA A 269 -23.64 -1.68 -18.26
C ALA A 269 -23.69 -0.21 -17.81
N ARG A 270 -22.81 0.18 -16.88
CA ARG A 270 -22.64 1.58 -16.46
C ARG A 270 -22.28 2.49 -17.63
N PHE A 271 -21.29 2.11 -18.43
CA PHE A 271 -20.89 2.89 -19.60
C PHE A 271 -22.03 3.01 -20.64
N ALA A 272 -22.78 1.94 -20.87
CA ALA A 272 -23.93 1.97 -21.78
C ALA A 272 -25.10 2.85 -21.28
N ASN A 273 -25.22 3.05 -19.96
CA ASN A 273 -26.24 3.90 -19.35
C ASN A 273 -25.80 5.36 -19.18
N GLU A 274 -24.58 5.57 -18.70
CA GLU A 274 -24.06 6.86 -18.24
C GLU A 274 -23.08 7.50 -19.26
N GLY A 275 -22.63 6.75 -20.27
CA GLY A 275 -21.68 7.22 -21.27
C GLY A 275 -20.35 7.66 -20.64
N THR A 276 -19.83 8.79 -21.13
CA THR A 276 -18.54 9.38 -20.68
C THR A 276 -18.69 10.30 -19.47
N SER A 277 -19.85 10.33 -18.82
CA SER A 277 -20.02 11.09 -17.56
C SER A 277 -19.38 10.39 -16.36
N ILE A 278 -18.95 9.14 -16.53
CA ILE A 278 -18.19 8.34 -15.57
C ILE A 278 -16.79 8.02 -16.08
N TYR A 279 -15.87 7.72 -15.17
CA TYR A 279 -14.50 7.31 -15.47
C TYR A 279 -14.22 5.89 -14.96
N PRO A 280 -13.29 5.15 -15.59
CA PRO A 280 -12.87 3.83 -15.12
C PRO A 280 -12.09 3.93 -13.80
N ASP A 281 -12.16 2.88 -12.98
CA ASP A 281 -11.39 2.79 -11.73
C ASP A 281 -9.88 2.88 -11.98
N ALA A 282 -9.11 3.35 -10.98
CA ALA A 282 -7.66 3.47 -11.06
C ALA A 282 -6.98 2.10 -11.21
N THR A 283 -6.02 1.99 -12.14
CA THR A 283 -5.31 0.73 -12.45
C THR A 283 -3.79 0.88 -12.56
N PHE A 284 -3.20 1.85 -11.83
CA PHE A 284 -1.80 2.27 -12.01
C PHE A 284 -1.46 2.69 -13.45
N THR A 285 -2.45 3.27 -14.13
CA THR A 285 -2.32 3.89 -15.45
C THR A 285 -2.45 5.40 -15.31
N LEU A 286 -1.93 6.15 -16.29
CA LEU A 286 -2.05 7.61 -16.30
C LEU A 286 -3.53 8.03 -16.29
N ARG A 287 -3.89 8.96 -15.41
CA ARG A 287 -5.21 9.60 -15.31
C ARG A 287 -5.04 11.10 -15.17
N LEU A 288 -6.08 11.84 -15.56
CA LEU A 288 -6.20 13.27 -15.35
C LEU A 288 -7.43 13.53 -14.48
N SER A 289 -7.23 14.24 -13.37
CA SER A 289 -8.31 14.89 -12.61
C SER A 289 -8.18 16.40 -12.81
N TYR A 290 -9.30 17.11 -12.72
CA TYR A 290 -9.33 18.56 -12.70
C TYR A 290 -10.30 19.04 -11.63
N GLY A 291 -10.00 20.20 -11.05
CA GLY A 291 -10.76 20.76 -9.96
C GLY A 291 -10.38 22.21 -9.66
N ALA A 292 -11.09 22.81 -8.72
CA ALA A 292 -10.81 24.16 -8.26
C ALA A 292 -10.04 24.13 -6.94
N VAL A 293 -9.13 25.08 -6.74
CA VAL A 293 -8.54 25.36 -5.42
C VAL A 293 -9.66 25.90 -4.52
N LYS A 294 -10.10 25.09 -3.56
CA LYS A 294 -11.33 25.33 -2.79
C LYS A 294 -11.19 24.79 -1.38
N GLY A 295 -11.49 25.62 -0.39
CA GLY A 295 -11.59 25.19 1.02
C GLY A 295 -12.74 24.21 1.24
N TYR A 296 -12.89 23.69 2.45
CA TYR A 296 -13.96 22.76 2.81
C TYR A 296 -14.47 23.02 4.22
N MET A 297 -15.57 22.36 4.60
CA MET A 297 -16.09 22.40 5.96
C MET A 297 -15.64 21.15 6.70
N GLU A 298 -15.05 21.33 7.87
CA GLU A 298 -14.65 20.26 8.77
C GLU A 298 -15.25 20.52 10.15
N ASN A 299 -16.14 19.63 10.61
CA ASN A 299 -16.78 19.73 11.92
C ASN A 299 -17.41 21.12 12.18
N GLY A 300 -18.09 21.66 11.17
CA GLY A 300 -18.72 22.99 11.22
C GLY A 300 -17.76 24.17 11.10
N LYS A 301 -16.45 23.94 10.94
CA LYS A 301 -15.44 24.99 10.75
C LYS A 301 -15.00 25.06 9.30
N ARG A 302 -14.84 26.29 8.78
CA ARG A 302 -14.31 26.51 7.44
C ARG A 302 -12.79 26.33 7.45
N VAL A 303 -12.30 25.42 6.61
CA VAL A 303 -10.88 25.23 6.32
C VAL A 303 -10.54 26.02 5.07
N ALA A 304 -9.56 26.91 5.17
CA ALA A 304 -9.10 27.74 4.05
C ALA A 304 -8.35 26.90 3.00
N PRO A 305 -8.36 27.31 1.71
CA PRO A 305 -7.71 26.56 0.65
C PRO A 305 -6.17 26.57 0.71
N PHE A 306 -5.55 27.48 1.47
CA PHE A 306 -4.10 27.64 1.57
C PHE A 306 -3.64 27.67 3.03
N THR A 307 -2.48 27.09 3.28
CA THR A 307 -1.65 27.36 4.47
C THR A 307 -0.47 28.25 4.08
N THR A 308 0.32 28.70 5.06
CA THR A 308 1.51 29.54 4.82
C THR A 308 2.74 28.97 5.51
N LEU A 309 3.93 29.39 5.06
CA LEU A 309 5.19 29.06 5.76
C LEU A 309 5.22 29.62 7.18
N GLY A 310 4.58 30.76 7.45
CA GLY A 310 4.38 31.25 8.83
C GLY A 310 3.64 30.24 9.71
N GLY A 311 2.58 29.62 9.17
CA GLY A 311 1.78 28.61 9.88
C GLY A 311 2.58 27.35 10.28
N LEU A 312 3.66 27.01 9.55
CA LEU A 312 4.59 25.95 9.96
C LEU A 312 5.27 26.30 11.30
N TYR A 313 5.79 27.53 11.42
CA TYR A 313 6.44 28.01 12.64
C TYR A 313 5.46 28.17 13.80
N ASP A 314 4.25 28.69 13.52
CA ASP A 314 3.20 28.81 14.54
C ASP A 314 2.81 27.43 15.09
N ARG A 315 2.65 26.44 14.21
CA ARG A 315 2.36 25.07 14.60
C ARG A 315 3.50 24.48 15.44
N ALA A 316 4.75 24.62 14.99
CA ALA A 316 5.91 24.13 15.75
C ALA A 316 5.95 24.76 17.16
N ALA A 317 5.75 26.07 17.28
CA ALA A 317 5.71 26.78 18.55
C ALA A 317 4.56 26.31 19.45
N ASN A 318 3.35 26.13 18.90
CA ASN A 318 2.18 25.63 19.64
C ASN A 318 2.41 24.23 20.23
N PHE A 319 3.23 23.42 19.56
CA PHE A 319 3.66 22.10 20.04
C PHE A 319 5.02 22.11 20.73
N LYS A 320 5.50 23.29 21.15
CA LYS A 320 6.75 23.48 21.91
C LYS A 320 7.99 22.87 21.24
N TYR A 321 7.98 22.81 19.91
CA TYR A 321 9.02 22.20 19.08
C TYR A 321 9.35 20.76 19.50
N GLN A 322 8.36 20.03 20.01
CA GLN A 322 8.51 18.62 20.36
C GLN A 322 8.15 17.74 19.16
N PHE A 323 8.82 16.59 19.05
CA PHE A 323 8.52 15.61 18.01
C PHE A 323 7.03 15.23 18.01
N PRO A 324 6.35 15.16 16.84
CA PRO A 324 6.89 15.30 15.47
C PRO A 324 6.83 16.73 14.89
N TYR A 325 6.64 17.76 15.73
CA TYR A 325 6.52 19.17 15.33
C TYR A 325 7.80 19.99 15.56
N ASN A 326 8.91 19.34 15.87
CA ASN A 326 10.22 19.97 15.95
C ASN A 326 10.68 20.40 14.55
N LEU A 327 11.30 21.58 14.45
CA LEU A 327 11.93 22.04 13.22
C LEU A 327 13.44 21.79 13.30
N PRO A 328 14.09 21.27 12.24
CA PRO A 328 15.54 21.11 12.22
C PRO A 328 16.26 22.45 12.44
N PRO A 329 17.47 22.47 13.03
CA PRO A 329 18.19 23.71 13.37
C PRO A 329 18.30 24.71 12.21
N ARG A 330 18.53 24.21 10.99
CA ARG A 330 18.60 25.03 9.76
C ARG A 330 17.34 25.85 9.51
N TRP A 331 16.15 25.31 9.80
CA TRP A 331 14.88 26.03 9.62
C TRP A 331 14.74 27.17 10.63
N MET A 332 15.31 27.02 11.83
CA MET A 332 15.29 28.06 12.86
C MET A 332 16.28 29.17 12.53
N GLU A 333 17.50 28.81 12.11
CA GLU A 333 18.54 29.75 11.69
C GLU A 333 18.08 30.62 10.49
N LYS A 334 17.44 29.99 9.48
CA LYS A 334 17.02 30.68 8.26
C LYS A 334 15.66 31.38 8.37
N LYS A 335 14.98 31.29 9.52
CA LYS A 335 13.66 31.91 9.75
C LYS A 335 13.59 33.40 9.34
N PRO A 336 14.59 34.28 9.63
CA PRO A 336 14.52 35.69 9.24
C PRO A 336 14.54 35.94 7.73
N ALA A 337 15.04 34.99 6.94
CA ALA A 337 15.15 35.11 5.49
C ALA A 337 13.90 34.62 4.73
N ILE A 338 12.96 33.99 5.43
CA ILE A 338 11.76 33.38 4.83
C ILE A 338 10.61 34.37 4.82
N LYS A 339 9.97 34.53 3.66
CA LYS A 339 8.71 35.25 3.52
C LYS A 339 7.55 34.44 4.13
N MET A 340 7.17 34.77 5.35
CA MET A 340 6.16 34.04 6.14
C MET A 340 4.76 33.96 5.49
N SER A 341 4.42 34.92 4.63
CA SER A 341 3.15 34.93 3.89
C SER A 341 3.14 34.02 2.66
N THR A 342 4.27 33.40 2.30
CA THR A 342 4.35 32.46 1.18
C THR A 342 3.41 31.28 1.42
N PRO A 343 2.49 30.99 0.49
CA PRO A 343 1.63 29.82 0.60
C PRO A 343 2.45 28.54 0.64
N PHE A 344 2.14 27.66 1.59
CA PHE A 344 2.91 26.44 1.82
C PHE A 344 2.26 25.23 1.16
N ASN A 345 1.08 24.86 1.64
CA ASN A 345 0.26 23.83 1.02
C ASN A 345 -1.06 24.42 0.57
N PHE A 346 -1.71 23.78 -0.39
CA PHE A 346 -3.07 24.11 -0.78
C PHE A 346 -3.92 22.87 -1.02
N VAL A 347 -5.23 23.07 -1.00
CA VAL A 347 -6.22 22.03 -1.29
C VAL A 347 -7.03 22.34 -2.53
N SER A 348 -7.35 21.30 -3.30
CA SER A 348 -8.21 21.36 -4.48
C SER A 348 -9.26 20.26 -4.46
N THR A 349 -10.28 20.40 -5.30
CA THR A 349 -11.32 19.37 -5.53
C THR A 349 -10.86 18.28 -6.50
N ASP A 350 -9.57 18.14 -6.78
CA ASP A 350 -9.09 17.03 -7.60
C ASP A 350 -9.39 15.69 -6.91
N ASP A 351 -9.83 14.70 -7.68
CA ASP A 351 -10.03 13.33 -7.22
C ASP A 351 -8.71 12.55 -7.34
N ILE A 352 -8.19 12.15 -6.19
CA ILE A 352 -6.90 11.46 -6.07
C ILE A 352 -7.04 10.24 -5.16
N ILE A 353 -6.16 9.27 -5.37
CA ILE A 353 -6.05 8.08 -4.52
C ILE A 353 -4.57 7.67 -4.36
N GLY A 354 -4.32 6.59 -3.63
CA GLY A 354 -2.99 6.00 -3.52
C GLY A 354 -2.36 5.77 -4.90
N GLY A 355 -1.16 6.30 -5.10
CA GLY A 355 -0.46 6.32 -6.39
C GLY A 355 -0.32 7.71 -7.00
N ASN A 356 -1.12 8.70 -6.55
CA ASN A 356 -1.00 10.09 -7.02
C ASN A 356 0.09 10.91 -6.30
N SER A 357 0.71 10.42 -5.23
CA SER A 357 1.80 11.14 -4.55
C SER A 357 2.95 11.45 -5.53
N GLY A 358 3.34 12.72 -5.60
CA GLY A 358 4.32 13.25 -6.55
C GLY A 358 3.72 13.75 -7.87
N SER A 359 2.41 13.63 -8.09
CA SER A 359 1.77 14.11 -9.33
C SER A 359 1.87 15.64 -9.44
N PRO A 360 2.18 16.19 -10.64
CA PRO A 360 2.19 17.63 -10.86
C PRO A 360 0.76 18.20 -10.89
N THR A 361 0.54 19.25 -10.11
CA THR A 361 -0.67 20.09 -10.21
C THR A 361 -0.35 21.25 -11.15
N ILE A 362 -1.10 21.36 -12.23
CA ILE A 362 -0.91 22.39 -13.26
C ILE A 362 -2.10 23.35 -13.31
N ASN A 363 -1.85 24.61 -13.66
CA ASN A 363 -2.92 25.59 -13.86
C ASN A 363 -3.46 25.54 -15.31
N LYS A 364 -4.42 26.43 -15.62
CA LYS A 364 -5.04 26.55 -16.96
C LYS A 364 -4.06 26.88 -18.11
N ASN A 365 -2.85 27.35 -17.79
CA ASN A 365 -1.79 27.65 -18.75
C ASN A 365 -0.75 26.51 -18.85
N ALA A 366 -1.03 25.34 -18.26
CA ALA A 366 -0.11 24.21 -18.14
C ALA A 366 1.17 24.51 -17.34
N GLU A 367 1.15 25.52 -16.46
CA GLU A 367 2.27 25.84 -15.58
C GLU A 367 2.16 25.03 -14.28
N LEU A 368 3.29 24.51 -13.78
CA LEU A 368 3.36 23.80 -12.50
C LEU A 368 3.05 24.76 -11.35
N VAL A 369 2.02 24.44 -10.56
CA VAL A 369 1.64 25.21 -9.36
C VAL A 369 1.81 24.45 -8.06
N GLY A 370 1.96 23.13 -8.12
CA GLY A 370 2.24 22.32 -6.94
C GLY A 370 2.50 20.85 -7.24
N LEU A 371 2.76 20.08 -6.18
CA LEU A 371 2.89 18.63 -6.23
C LEU A 371 1.94 17.99 -5.21
N ILE A 372 1.12 17.05 -5.66
CA ILE A 372 0.23 16.27 -4.78
C ILE A 372 1.07 15.42 -3.84
N PHE A 373 0.72 15.38 -2.55
CA PHE A 373 1.39 14.50 -1.59
C PHE A 373 0.44 13.70 -0.69
N ASP A 374 -0.79 14.16 -0.46
CA ASP A 374 -1.79 13.46 0.37
C ASP A 374 -3.22 13.92 0.01
N GLY A 375 -4.22 13.28 0.61
CA GLY A 375 -5.60 13.75 0.68
C GLY A 375 -6.02 14.05 2.12
N ASN A 376 -7.08 14.84 2.31
CA ASN A 376 -7.62 15.08 3.65
C ASN A 376 -8.27 13.82 4.26
N ILE A 377 -8.56 13.82 5.56
CA ILE A 377 -9.05 12.61 6.24
C ILE A 377 -10.39 12.12 5.67
N GLN A 378 -11.22 13.04 5.19
CA GLN A 378 -12.51 12.74 4.56
C GLN A 378 -12.33 12.01 3.22
N SER A 379 -11.21 12.21 2.50
CA SER A 379 -10.95 11.54 1.23
C SER A 379 -10.58 10.06 1.37
N LEU A 380 -10.42 9.52 2.59
CA LEU A 380 -10.07 8.11 2.80
C LEU A 380 -11.16 7.13 2.33
N VAL A 381 -12.39 7.61 2.12
CA VAL A 381 -13.48 6.83 1.50
C VAL A 381 -13.46 6.88 -0.03
N GLY A 382 -12.51 7.62 -0.63
CA GLY A 382 -12.36 7.83 -2.07
C GLY A 382 -12.20 6.55 -2.89
N ASP A 383 -11.76 5.45 -2.27
CA ASP A 383 -11.72 4.12 -2.88
C ASP A 383 -13.12 3.56 -3.20
N PHE A 384 -14.15 4.09 -2.55
CA PHE A 384 -15.55 3.69 -2.78
C PHE A 384 -16.36 4.82 -3.41
N ILE A 385 -16.18 6.06 -2.96
CA ILE A 385 -16.96 7.21 -3.42
C ILE A 385 -16.18 8.51 -3.29
N TYR A 386 -16.30 9.37 -4.30
CA TYR A 386 -15.83 10.73 -4.25
C TYR A 386 -16.97 11.68 -3.82
N ASP A 387 -16.72 12.53 -2.83
CA ASP A 387 -17.63 13.58 -2.37
C ASP A 387 -16.96 14.95 -2.47
N GLU A 388 -17.30 15.74 -3.50
CA GLU A 388 -16.71 17.07 -3.73
C GLU A 388 -16.95 18.05 -2.55
N SER A 389 -17.96 17.82 -1.72
CA SER A 389 -18.26 18.73 -0.61
C SER A 389 -17.14 18.73 0.45
N VAL A 390 -16.48 17.58 0.62
CA VAL A 390 -15.47 17.38 1.67
C VAL A 390 -14.13 16.84 1.17
N ASN A 391 -14.07 16.05 0.08
CA ASN A 391 -12.82 15.45 -0.39
C ASN A 391 -11.88 16.50 -0.96
N ARG A 392 -10.63 16.49 -0.51
CA ARG A 392 -9.60 17.42 -1.00
C ARG A 392 -8.29 16.69 -1.27
N ALA A 393 -7.75 16.92 -2.47
CA ALA A 393 -6.34 16.68 -2.75
C ALA A 393 -5.49 17.75 -2.06
N ILE A 394 -4.35 17.35 -1.48
CA ILE A 394 -3.41 18.23 -0.80
C ILE A 394 -2.11 18.29 -1.62
N SER A 395 -1.75 19.50 -2.02
CA SER A 395 -0.52 19.78 -2.76
C SER A 395 0.42 20.68 -1.94
N VAL A 396 1.72 20.51 -2.12
CA VAL A 396 2.71 21.53 -1.74
C VAL A 396 2.79 22.58 -2.85
N ASP A 397 2.81 23.86 -2.48
CA ASP A 397 2.81 24.99 -3.41
C ASP A 397 4.21 25.27 -3.97
N VAL A 398 4.31 25.50 -5.28
CA VAL A 398 5.60 25.75 -5.96
C VAL A 398 6.32 26.99 -5.43
N ARG A 399 5.59 27.98 -4.91
CA ARG A 399 6.18 29.18 -4.32
C ARG A 399 6.92 28.83 -3.03
N ALA A 400 6.37 27.96 -2.20
CA ALA A 400 7.08 27.47 -1.01
C ALA A 400 8.25 26.57 -1.38
N MET A 401 8.13 25.72 -2.40
CA MET A 401 9.26 24.91 -2.87
C MET A 401 10.44 25.80 -3.27
N ASN A 402 10.19 26.82 -4.09
CA ASN A 402 11.23 27.78 -4.50
C ASN A 402 11.81 28.59 -3.31
N GLU A 403 10.95 29.08 -2.41
CA GLU A 403 11.37 29.81 -1.22
C GLU A 403 12.28 28.94 -0.32
N VAL A 404 11.90 27.69 -0.08
CA VAL A 404 12.66 26.75 0.76
C VAL A 404 13.98 26.37 0.09
N LEU A 405 13.99 26.08 -1.21
CA LEU A 405 15.23 25.81 -1.96
C LEU A 405 16.23 26.96 -1.79
N ARG A 406 15.79 28.20 -2.00
CA ARG A 406 16.67 29.38 -1.97
C ARG A 406 17.05 29.80 -0.55
N LYS A 407 16.09 29.89 0.38
CA LYS A 407 16.29 30.51 1.70
C LYS A 407 16.70 29.54 2.79
N VAL A 408 16.22 28.30 2.73
CA VAL A 408 16.54 27.27 3.75
C VAL A 408 17.76 26.47 3.32
N PHE A 409 17.79 25.99 2.08
CA PHE A 409 18.83 25.07 1.60
C PHE A 409 19.96 25.72 0.81
N GLY A 410 19.79 26.96 0.34
CA GLY A 410 20.79 27.63 -0.49
C GLY A 410 20.99 26.97 -1.86
N ALA A 411 20.02 26.17 -2.32
CA ALA A 411 20.04 25.45 -3.60
C ALA A 411 19.67 26.37 -4.77
N ASN A 412 20.40 27.49 -4.91
CA ASN A 412 20.10 28.53 -5.89
C ASN A 412 20.24 28.01 -7.33
N GLU A 413 21.26 27.20 -7.61
CA GLU A 413 21.50 26.64 -8.96
C GLU A 413 20.30 25.82 -9.45
N ILE A 414 19.76 24.94 -8.59
CA ILE A 414 18.57 24.13 -8.90
C ILE A 414 17.35 25.04 -9.06
N ALA A 415 17.17 26.01 -8.14
CA ALA A 415 16.05 26.94 -8.23
C ALA A 415 16.11 27.79 -9.51
N ASP A 416 17.30 28.17 -9.96
CA ASP A 416 17.52 28.90 -11.21
C ASP A 416 17.22 27.99 -12.41
N GLU A 417 17.72 26.75 -12.45
CA GLU A 417 17.39 25.78 -13.51
C GLU A 417 15.87 25.55 -13.64
N LEU A 418 15.15 25.45 -12.52
CA LEU A 418 13.70 25.22 -12.50
C LEU A 418 12.87 26.46 -12.89
N THR A 419 13.38 27.67 -12.63
CA THR A 419 12.64 28.93 -12.82
C THR A 419 13.06 29.71 -14.06
N GLN A 420 14.19 29.37 -14.66
CA GLN A 420 14.57 29.87 -15.96
C GLN A 420 13.53 29.41 -16.97
N ALA A 421 12.66 30.33 -17.40
CA ALA A 421 11.89 30.13 -18.61
C ALA A 421 12.89 29.76 -19.70
N ARG A 422 12.68 28.64 -20.40
CA ARG A 422 13.30 28.45 -21.71
C ARG A 422 12.77 29.56 -22.62
N ALA A 423 13.44 30.71 -22.60
CA ALA A 423 13.60 31.49 -23.80
C ALA A 423 14.14 30.50 -24.85
N ASP A 424 13.48 30.45 -26.01
CA ASP A 424 13.91 29.68 -27.18
C ASP A 424 13.53 28.19 -27.17
N ARG A 425 12.24 27.94 -27.44
CA ARG A 425 11.85 26.88 -28.38
C ARG A 425 10.89 27.49 -29.40
N ASN A 426 11.47 28.02 -30.48
CA ASN A 426 10.77 28.34 -31.73
C ASN A 426 10.10 27.10 -32.32
#